data_AF-A0A7R9AK26-F1
#
_entry.id   AF-A0A7R9AK26-F1
#
_cell.length_a   1.000
_cell.length_b   1.000
_cell.length_c   1.000
_cell.angle_alpha   90.00
_cell.angle_beta   90.00
_cell.angle_gamma   90.00
#
_symmetry.space_group_name_H-M   'P 1'
#
loop_
_entity.id
_entity.type
_entity.pdbx_description
1 polymer ?
#
loop_
_entity_poly.entity_id
_entity_poly.type
_entity_poly.pdbx_seq_one_letter_code
_entity_poly.pdbx_strand_id
1 'polypeptide(L)'
;MAWKAVPEPERRDIYEDVIFNLAKREKEQVKLQRKRNMKVLSSILDSMYLIRFFSFVGMDKEDALIVFEDHIRQLEQEEHEERERERKIQRRQQRKNRDNFVTLLDDLHEQGKLTSMSLWVELFPTISTDIRFSAMLGQPGSTPLDLFKFYVEELKARFH
;
A
#
# COMPACT_ATOMS: atom_id res chain seq x y z
N MET A 1 -59.59 -5.94 27.85
CA MET A 1 -60.14 -4.91 26.95
C MET A 1 -59.32 -3.61 27.04
N ALA A 2 -58.00 -3.66 26.81
CA ALA A 2 -57.16 -2.45 26.84
C ALA A 2 -57.40 -1.54 25.63
N TRP A 3 -57.66 -2.14 24.45
CA TRP A 3 -57.91 -1.41 23.22
C TRP A 3 -59.18 -0.55 23.24
N LYS A 4 -60.24 -1.01 23.92
CA LYS A 4 -61.51 -0.27 24.04
C LYS A 4 -61.45 0.94 24.98
N ALA A 5 -60.41 1.06 25.80
CA ALA A 5 -60.24 2.16 26.76
C ALA A 5 -59.49 3.37 26.19
N VAL A 6 -58.80 3.21 25.05
CA VAL A 6 -58.08 4.29 24.37
C VAL A 6 -59.05 5.09 23.49
N PRO A 7 -59.12 6.42 23.58
CA PRO A 7 -59.89 7.27 22.67
C PRO A 7 -59.52 7.06 21.20
N GLU A 8 -60.48 7.16 20.27
CA GLU A 8 -60.25 6.97 18.82
C GLU A 8 -59.09 7.78 18.21
N PRO A 9 -58.82 9.04 18.61
CA PRO A 9 -57.62 9.76 18.17
C PRO A 9 -56.32 9.05 18.58
N GLU A 10 -56.20 8.68 19.85
CA GLU A 10 -55.00 8.01 20.39
C GLU A 10 -54.81 6.59 19.81
N ARG A 11 -55.90 5.90 19.42
CA ARG A 11 -55.81 4.59 18.72
C ARG A 11 -55.16 4.72 17.34
N ARG A 12 -55.47 5.80 16.62
CA ARG A 12 -54.89 6.06 15.29
C ARG A 12 -53.41 6.36 15.42
N ASP A 13 -53.02 7.20 16.36
CA ASP A 13 -51.61 7.54 16.60
C ASP A 13 -50.80 6.29 16.99
N ILE A 14 -51.32 5.45 17.89
CA ILE A 14 -50.68 4.18 18.26
C ILE A 14 -50.57 3.22 17.07
N TYR A 15 -51.60 3.14 16.23
CA TYR A 15 -51.57 2.29 15.04
C TYR A 15 -50.53 2.78 14.02
N GLU A 16 -50.50 4.09 13.73
CA GLU A 16 -49.54 4.70 12.83
C GLU A 16 -48.10 4.50 13.33
N ASP A 17 -47.86 4.69 14.63
CA ASP A 17 -46.57 4.42 15.25
C ASP A 17 -46.15 2.95 15.11
N VAL A 18 -47.07 2.01 15.35
CA VAL A 18 -46.77 0.58 15.21
C VAL A 18 -46.44 0.22 13.76
N ILE A 19 -47.22 0.71 12.79
CA ILE A 19 -46.98 0.47 11.37
C ILE A 19 -45.63 1.07 10.92
N PHE A 20 -45.35 2.31 11.32
CA PHE A 20 -44.08 2.96 11.04
C PHE A 20 -42.89 2.19 11.63
N ASN A 21 -43.00 1.77 12.89
CA ASN A 21 -41.94 1.03 13.57
C ASN A 21 -41.73 -0.37 12.96
N LEU A 22 -42.80 -1.04 12.54
CA LEU A 22 -42.71 -2.32 11.83
C LEU A 22 -41.98 -2.15 10.49
N ALA A 23 -42.38 -1.18 9.67
CA ALA A 23 -41.73 -0.89 8.39
C ALA A 23 -40.26 -0.48 8.57
N LYS A 24 -39.95 0.33 9.59
CA LYS A 24 -38.57 0.70 9.94
C LYS A 24 -37.75 -0.52 10.36
N ARG A 25 -38.31 -1.40 11.18
CA ARG A 25 -37.66 -2.63 11.65
C ARG A 25 -37.39 -3.60 10.51
N GLU A 26 -38.34 -3.78 9.58
CA GLU A 26 -38.14 -4.60 8.38
C GLU A 26 -37.03 -4.05 7.49
N LYS A 27 -37.02 -2.73 7.25
CA LYS A 27 -35.96 -2.07 6.47
C LYS A 27 -34.57 -2.23 7.11
N GLU A 28 -34.49 -2.15 8.44
CA GLU A 28 -33.25 -2.39 9.19
C GLU A 28 -32.82 -3.86 9.15
N GLN A 29 -33.74 -4.81 9.27
CA GLN A 29 -33.48 -6.25 9.12
C GLN A 29 -32.91 -6.57 7.73
N VAL A 30 -33.50 -6.03 6.67
CA VAL A 30 -33.01 -6.21 5.29
C VAL A 30 -31.59 -5.65 5.13
N LYS A 31 -31.31 -4.46 5.67
CA LYS A 31 -29.95 -3.88 5.65
C LYS A 31 -28.93 -4.74 6.40
N LEU A 32 -29.31 -5.23 7.59
CA LEU A 32 -28.44 -6.09 8.40
C LEU A 32 -28.19 -7.43 7.72
N GLN A 33 -29.23 -8.02 7.12
CA GLN A 33 -29.11 -9.26 6.35
C GLN A 33 -28.22 -9.07 5.13
N ARG A 34 -28.40 -7.97 4.39
CA ARG A 34 -27.52 -7.60 3.26
C ARG A 34 -26.08 -7.47 3.71
N LYS A 35 -25.82 -6.75 4.81
CA LYS A 35 -24.47 -6.59 5.39
C LYS A 35 -23.84 -7.93 5.82
N ARG A 36 -24.63 -8.85 6.39
CA ARG A 36 -24.16 -10.20 6.74
C ARG A 36 -23.84 -11.02 5.49
N ASN A 37 -24.74 -11.01 4.49
CA ASN A 37 -24.56 -11.71 3.23
C ASN A 37 -23.31 -11.22 2.49
N MET A 38 -23.06 -9.90 2.47
CA MET A 38 -21.86 -9.31 1.88
C MET A 38 -20.58 -9.78 2.57
N LYS A 39 -20.55 -9.80 3.91
CA LYS A 39 -19.39 -10.29 4.67
C LYS A 39 -19.11 -11.77 4.44
N VAL A 40 -20.15 -12.58 4.43
CA VAL A 40 -20.04 -14.02 4.14
C VAL A 40 -19.52 -14.20 2.71
N LEU A 41 -20.03 -13.46 1.73
CA LEU A 41 -19.56 -13.55 0.35
C LEU A 41 -18.10 -13.09 0.18
N SER A 42 -17.67 -12.00 0.82
CA SER A 42 -16.25 -11.58 0.83
C SER A 42 -15.37 -12.68 1.41
N SER A 43 -15.70 -13.23 2.58
CA SER A 43 -14.93 -14.34 3.18
C SER A 43 -14.95 -15.61 2.33
N ILE A 44 -16.04 -15.85 1.61
CA ILE A 44 -16.14 -16.94 0.66
C ILE A 44 -15.21 -16.67 -0.51
N LEU A 45 -15.30 -15.52 -1.20
CA LEU A 45 -14.47 -15.12 -2.34
C LEU A 45 -12.97 -15.17 -2.03
N ASP A 46 -12.58 -14.75 -0.83
CA ASP A 46 -11.20 -14.89 -0.32
C ASP A 46 -10.76 -16.37 -0.22
N SER A 47 -11.71 -17.29 0.00
CA SER A 47 -11.50 -18.75 -0.05
C SER A 47 -11.81 -19.39 -1.42
N MET A 48 -12.37 -18.63 -2.39
CA MET A 48 -13.14 -19.15 -3.54
C MET A 48 -12.45 -19.10 -4.91
N TYR A 49 -11.15 -19.36 -5.02
CA TYR A 49 -10.65 -19.89 -6.30
C TYR A 49 -11.33 -21.23 -6.68
N LEU A 50 -12.00 -21.92 -5.75
CA LEU A 50 -12.49 -23.31 -5.91
C LEU A 50 -14.02 -23.53 -5.88
N ILE A 51 -14.84 -22.63 -5.31
CA ILE A 51 -16.33 -22.79 -5.23
C ILE A 51 -17.04 -21.90 -6.28
N ARG A 52 -16.40 -21.67 -7.44
CA ARG A 52 -16.89 -20.79 -8.53
C ARG A 52 -18.28 -21.17 -9.10
N PHE A 53 -18.89 -22.27 -8.69
CA PHE A 53 -20.05 -22.83 -9.38
C PHE A 53 -21.32 -22.98 -8.52
N PHE A 54 -21.25 -23.08 -7.19
CA PHE A 54 -22.38 -23.60 -6.40
C PHE A 54 -23.19 -22.58 -5.59
N SER A 55 -22.69 -21.36 -5.32
CA SER A 55 -23.33 -20.45 -4.36
C SER A 55 -24.25 -19.37 -4.95
N PHE A 56 -24.41 -19.30 -6.28
CA PHE A 56 -25.20 -18.23 -6.93
C PHE A 56 -26.73 -18.41 -6.77
N VAL A 57 -27.20 -19.46 -6.09
CA VAL A 57 -28.63 -19.72 -5.93
C VAL A 57 -29.15 -18.95 -4.70
N GLY A 58 -29.65 -17.74 -4.91
CA GLY A 58 -30.43 -16.98 -3.90
C GLY A 58 -29.98 -15.54 -3.64
N MET A 59 -28.91 -15.06 -4.27
CA MET A 59 -28.52 -13.65 -4.27
C MET A 59 -29.02 -12.97 -5.54
N ASP A 60 -29.51 -11.73 -5.43
CA ASP A 60 -29.82 -10.96 -6.63
C ASP A 60 -28.54 -10.65 -7.42
N LYS A 61 -28.63 -10.64 -8.74
CA LYS A 61 -27.48 -10.44 -9.63
C LYS A 61 -26.80 -9.10 -9.34
N GLU A 62 -27.60 -8.07 -9.02
CA GLU A 62 -27.10 -6.75 -8.66
C GLU A 62 -26.28 -6.78 -7.36
N ASP A 63 -26.76 -7.48 -6.33
CA ASP A 63 -26.04 -7.64 -5.07
C ASP A 63 -24.73 -8.42 -5.25
N ALA A 64 -24.73 -9.43 -6.12
CA ALA A 64 -23.51 -10.18 -6.45
C ALA A 64 -22.49 -9.31 -7.20
N LEU A 65 -22.94 -8.45 -8.13
CA LEU A 65 -22.08 -7.52 -8.86
C LEU A 65 -21.46 -6.47 -7.93
N ILE A 66 -22.24 -5.91 -7.00
CA ILE A 66 -21.73 -4.92 -6.03
C ILE A 66 -20.63 -5.52 -5.15
N VAL A 67 -20.81 -6.75 -4.65
CA VAL A 67 -19.80 -7.40 -3.81
C VAL A 67 -18.55 -7.73 -4.62
N PHE A 68 -18.71 -8.17 -5.87
CA PHE A 68 -17.58 -8.45 -6.74
C PHE A 68 -16.80 -7.20 -7.10
N GLU A 69 -17.49 -6.08 -7.38
CA GLU A 69 -16.86 -4.79 -7.65
C GLU A 69 -16.10 -4.26 -6.43
N ASP A 70 -16.68 -4.33 -5.24
CA ASP A 70 -16.03 -3.91 -3.99
C ASP A 70 -14.77 -4.74 -3.71
N HIS A 71 -14.86 -6.07 -3.94
CA HIS A 71 -13.72 -6.96 -3.81
C HIS A 71 -12.60 -6.66 -4.82
N ILE A 72 -12.94 -6.42 -6.09
CA ILE A 72 -11.95 -6.00 -7.11
C ILE A 72 -11.27 -4.70 -6.68
N ARG A 73 -12.03 -3.69 -6.27
CA ARG A 73 -11.48 -2.40 -5.84
C ARG A 73 -10.55 -2.55 -4.63
N GLN A 74 -10.90 -3.43 -3.68
CA GLN A 74 -10.05 -3.69 -2.54
C GLN A 74 -8.73 -4.35 -2.97
N LEU A 75 -8.78 -5.37 -3.85
CA LEU A 75 -7.59 -6.02 -4.38
C LEU A 75 -6.68 -5.03 -5.15
N GLU A 76 -7.28 -4.17 -5.98
CA GLU A 76 -6.54 -3.13 -6.72
C GLU A 76 -5.86 -2.13 -5.78
N GLN A 77 -6.55 -1.73 -4.70
CA GLN A 77 -6.00 -0.83 -3.69
C GLN A 77 -4.84 -1.49 -2.92
N GLU A 78 -5.01 -2.74 -2.50
CA GLU A 78 -3.96 -3.50 -1.81
C GLU A 78 -2.71 -3.69 -2.69
N GLU A 79 -2.90 -4.03 -3.98
CA GLU A 79 -1.80 -4.12 -4.94
C GLU A 79 -1.10 -2.77 -5.15
N HIS A 80 -1.85 -1.69 -5.27
CA HIS A 80 -1.28 -0.35 -5.40
C HIS A 80 -0.44 0.03 -4.17
N GLU A 81 -0.94 -0.23 -2.96
CA GLU A 81 -0.22 0.00 -1.72
C GLU A 81 1.05 -0.86 -1.59
N GLU A 82 0.99 -2.12 -2.01
CA GLU A 82 2.14 -3.01 -2.04
C GLU A 82 3.22 -2.52 -3.00
N ARG A 83 2.86 -2.16 -4.24
CA ARG A 83 3.80 -1.59 -5.23
C ARG A 83 4.45 -0.30 -4.70
N GLU A 84 3.68 0.59 -4.07
CA GLU A 84 4.23 1.82 -3.48
C GLU A 84 5.17 1.54 -2.29
N ARG A 85 4.86 0.53 -1.48
CA ARG A 85 5.72 0.06 -0.38
C ARG A 85 7.05 -0.48 -0.91
N GLU A 86 7.00 -1.34 -1.92
CA GLU A 86 8.19 -1.88 -2.59
C GLU A 86 9.06 -0.78 -3.20
N ARG A 87 8.46 0.16 -3.95
CA ARG A 87 9.17 1.32 -4.50
C ARG A 87 9.85 2.15 -3.41
N LYS A 88 9.19 2.35 -2.27
CA LYS A 88 9.75 3.09 -1.13
C LYS A 88 10.94 2.34 -0.50
N ILE A 89 10.86 1.02 -0.36
CA ILE A 89 11.97 0.18 0.12
C ILE A 89 13.13 0.25 -0.86
N GLN A 90 12.87 0.09 -2.16
CA GLN A 90 13.90 0.16 -3.20
C GLN A 90 14.62 1.53 -3.19
N ARG A 91 13.88 2.63 -3.12
CA ARG A 91 14.45 3.99 -3.00
C ARG A 91 15.30 4.18 -1.74
N ARG A 92 14.93 3.54 -0.62
CA ARG A 92 15.74 3.55 0.61
C ARG A 92 17.02 2.76 0.43
N GLN A 93 16.94 1.56 -0.14
CA GLN A 93 18.12 0.73 -0.41
C GLN A 93 19.09 1.42 -1.37
N GLN A 94 18.57 2.06 -2.43
CA GLN A 94 19.40 2.82 -3.38
C GLN A 94 20.13 3.99 -2.72
N ARG A 95 19.49 4.70 -1.78
CA ARG A 95 20.16 5.73 -0.97
C ARG A 95 21.26 5.13 -0.10
N LYS A 96 20.96 4.05 0.61
CA LYS A 96 21.96 3.35 1.43
C LYS A 96 23.16 2.86 0.61
N ASN A 97 22.94 2.40 -0.61
CA ASN A 97 24.04 2.00 -1.50
C ASN A 97 24.93 3.19 -1.88
N ARG A 98 24.33 4.37 -2.12
CA ARG A 98 25.09 5.62 -2.33
C ARG A 98 25.88 6.01 -1.09
N ASP A 99 25.26 6.00 0.08
CA ASP A 99 25.92 6.34 1.35
C ASP A 99 27.11 5.39 1.61
N ASN A 100 26.91 4.08 1.40
CA ASN A 100 27.97 3.09 1.52
C ASN A 100 29.12 3.34 0.53
N PHE A 101 28.81 3.74 -0.71
CA PHE A 101 29.84 4.08 -1.68
C PHE A 101 30.62 5.34 -1.29
N VAL A 102 29.97 6.33 -0.68
CA VAL A 102 30.69 7.48 -0.09
C VAL A 102 31.63 7.02 1.01
N THR A 103 31.21 6.09 1.88
CA THR A 103 32.11 5.48 2.89
C THR A 103 33.31 4.77 2.26
N LEU A 104 33.17 4.15 1.08
CA LEU A 104 34.33 3.61 0.34
C LEU A 104 35.31 4.72 -0.05
N LEU A 105 34.80 5.88 -0.49
CA LEU A 105 35.66 7.02 -0.83
C LEU A 105 36.37 7.57 0.42
N ASP A 106 35.67 7.61 1.56
CA ASP A 106 36.27 7.95 2.86
C ASP A 106 37.41 6.98 3.21
N ASP A 107 37.17 5.66 3.15
CA ASP A 107 38.18 4.64 3.43
C ASP A 107 39.42 4.80 2.54
N LEU A 108 39.21 5.09 1.25
CA LEU A 108 40.31 5.31 0.29
C LEU A 108 41.06 6.62 0.58
N HIS A 109 40.36 7.65 1.04
CA HIS A 109 40.97 8.91 1.42
C HIS A 109 41.81 8.78 2.69
N GLU A 110 41.30 8.10 3.72
CA GLU A 110 42.02 7.80 4.96
C GLU A 110 43.28 6.96 4.70
N GLN A 111 43.25 6.07 3.72
CA GLN A 111 44.41 5.29 3.26
C GLN A 111 45.41 6.10 2.43
N GLY A 112 45.13 7.37 2.14
CA GLY A 112 45.94 8.22 1.27
C GLY A 112 45.91 7.84 -0.22
N LYS A 113 45.03 6.89 -0.61
CA LYS A 113 44.87 6.46 -2.00
C LYS A 113 44.05 7.45 -2.82
N LEU A 114 43.06 8.07 -2.18
CA LEU A 114 42.22 9.10 -2.79
C LEU A 114 42.61 10.48 -2.25
N THR A 115 42.81 11.43 -3.15
CA THR A 115 43.16 12.83 -2.86
C THR A 115 42.37 13.76 -3.76
N SER A 116 42.46 15.07 -3.52
CA SER A 116 41.87 16.11 -4.38
C SER A 116 42.40 16.12 -5.82
N MET A 117 43.55 15.47 -6.08
CA MET A 117 44.18 15.36 -7.40
C MET A 117 43.99 13.99 -8.06
N SER A 118 43.39 13.02 -7.36
CA SER A 118 43.19 11.66 -7.88
C SER A 118 42.26 11.65 -9.10
N LEU A 119 42.60 10.86 -10.11
CA LEU A 119 41.74 10.66 -11.28
C LEU A 119 40.90 9.39 -11.14
N TRP A 120 39.66 9.43 -11.65
CA TRP A 120 38.77 8.26 -11.63
C TRP A 120 39.42 7.03 -12.26
N VAL A 121 40.08 7.20 -13.40
CA VAL A 121 40.71 6.11 -14.16
C VAL A 121 41.81 5.39 -13.36
N GLU A 122 42.49 6.10 -12.45
CA GLU A 122 43.56 5.53 -11.63
C GLU A 122 43.00 4.69 -10.48
N LEU A 123 41.87 5.11 -9.89
CA LEU A 123 41.23 4.40 -8.79
C LEU A 123 40.22 3.36 -9.23
N PHE A 124 39.76 3.40 -10.48
CA PHE A 124 38.78 2.46 -11.02
C PHE A 124 39.16 0.98 -10.82
N PRO A 125 40.42 0.53 -11.04
CA PRO A 125 40.80 -0.86 -10.78
C PRO A 125 40.58 -1.29 -9.33
N THR A 126 40.73 -0.39 -8.36
CA THR A 126 40.47 -0.68 -6.94
C THR A 126 38.98 -0.62 -6.66
N ILE A 127 38.32 0.47 -7.07
CA ILE A 127 36.90 0.73 -6.81
C ILE A 127 36.00 -0.35 -7.44
N SER A 128 36.30 -0.78 -8.65
CA SER A 128 35.48 -1.76 -9.39
C SER A 128 35.43 -3.14 -8.76
N THR A 129 36.40 -3.47 -7.90
CA THR A 129 36.45 -4.73 -7.15
C THR A 129 35.67 -4.70 -5.85
N ASP A 130 35.27 -3.52 -5.35
CA ASP A 130 34.53 -3.39 -4.09
C ASP A 130 33.02 -3.65 -4.32
N ILE A 131 32.42 -4.43 -3.41
CA ILE A 131 30.99 -4.76 -3.46
C ILE A 131 30.08 -3.54 -3.40
N ARG A 132 30.53 -2.44 -2.79
CA ARG A 132 29.76 -1.18 -2.65
C ARG A 132 29.64 -0.48 -4.00
N PHE A 133 30.63 -0.60 -4.88
CA PHE A 133 30.56 -0.11 -6.25
C PHE A 133 29.55 -0.90 -7.08
N SER A 134 29.66 -2.24 -7.09
CA SER A 134 28.76 -3.08 -7.89
C SER A 134 27.30 -2.97 -7.42
N ALA A 135 27.07 -2.82 -6.11
CA ALA A 135 25.76 -2.59 -5.53
C ALA A 135 25.08 -1.28 -6.01
N MET A 136 25.84 -0.32 -6.54
CA MET A 136 25.30 0.94 -7.08
C MET A 136 24.93 0.87 -8.57
N LEU A 137 25.37 -0.16 -9.29
CA LEU A 137 25.19 -0.20 -10.75
C LEU A 137 23.72 -0.38 -11.14
N GLY A 138 23.31 0.33 -12.20
CA GLY A 138 21.94 0.27 -12.73
C GLY A 138 20.88 0.99 -11.90
N GLN A 139 21.26 1.67 -10.81
CA GLN A 139 20.33 2.45 -10.00
C GLN A 139 20.14 3.87 -10.55
N PRO A 140 18.92 4.45 -10.49
CA PRO A 140 18.70 5.83 -10.91
C PRO A 140 19.32 6.82 -9.91
N GLY A 141 19.68 8.01 -10.42
CA GLY A 141 20.29 9.10 -9.65
C GLY A 141 21.80 9.24 -9.93
N SER A 142 22.55 9.77 -8.95
CA SER A 142 24.00 9.97 -9.08
C SER A 142 24.73 8.65 -9.30
N THR A 143 25.54 8.61 -10.34
CA THR A 143 26.39 7.46 -10.66
C THR A 143 27.62 7.41 -9.74
N PRO A 144 28.35 6.28 -9.66
CA PRO A 144 29.60 6.22 -8.92
C PRO A 144 30.62 7.29 -9.34
N LEU A 145 30.68 7.62 -10.64
CA LEU A 145 31.55 8.67 -11.17
C LEU A 145 31.11 10.07 -10.69
N ASP A 146 29.81 10.33 -10.61
CA ASP A 146 29.31 11.61 -10.10
C ASP A 146 29.67 11.77 -8.62
N LEU A 147 29.45 10.73 -7.80
CA LEU A 147 29.79 10.76 -6.38
C LEU A 147 31.30 10.95 -6.17
N PHE A 148 32.14 10.28 -6.96
CA PHE A 148 33.58 10.50 -6.94
C PHE A 148 33.96 11.95 -7.28
N LYS A 149 33.37 12.52 -8.33
CA LYS A 149 33.63 13.92 -8.71
C LYS A 149 33.22 14.88 -7.60
N PHE A 150 32.03 14.69 -7.02
CA PHE A 150 31.57 15.52 -5.91
C PHE A 150 32.51 15.44 -4.71
N TYR A 151 32.96 14.23 -4.37
CA TYR A 151 33.91 14.00 -3.28
C TYR A 151 35.25 14.70 -3.53
N VAL A 152 35.81 14.57 -4.73
CA VAL A 152 37.07 15.23 -5.10
C VAL A 152 36.95 16.75 -5.09
N GLU A 153 35.83 17.31 -5.58
CA GLU A 153 35.57 18.75 -5.51
C GLU A 153 35.43 19.24 -4.06
N GLU A 154 34.77 18.47 -3.19
CA GLU A 154 34.69 18.78 -1.76
C GLU A 154 36.07 18.78 -1.10
N LEU A 155 36.94 17.81 -1.42
CA LEU A 155 38.32 17.81 -0.95
C LEU A 155 39.08 19.05 -1.41
N LYS A 156 38.95 19.46 -2.67
CA LYS A 156 39.60 20.69 -3.19
C LYS A 156 39.14 21.93 -2.41
N ALA A 157 37.85 22.02 -2.09
CA ALA A 157 37.27 23.14 -1.37
C ALA A 157 37.77 23.27 0.08
N ARG A 158 38.28 22.19 0.69
CA ARG A 158 38.85 22.23 2.06
C ARG A 158 40.25 22.88 2.13
N PHE A 159 40.92 23.06 0.99
CA PHE A 159 42.28 23.61 0.91
C PHE A 159 42.35 25.00 0.23
N HIS A 160 41.20 25.59 -0.10
CA HIS A 160 41.06 26.96 -0.62
C HIS A 160 40.33 27.84 0.41
#